data_AF-A0A6L8XZX3-F1
#
_entry.id   AF-A0A6L8XZX3-F1
#
_cell.length_a   1.000
_cell.length_b   1.000
_cell.length_c   1.000
_cell.angle_alpha   90.00
_cell.angle_beta   90.00
_cell.angle_gamma   90.00
#
_symmetry.space_group_name_H-M   'P 1'
#
loop_
_entity.id
_entity.type
_entity.pdbx_description
1 polymer ?
#
loop_
_entity_poly.entity_id
_entity_poly.type
_entity_poly.pdbx_seq_one_letter_code
_entity_poly.pdbx_strand_id
1 'polypeptide(L)' 'MRKINRAVKIRIYPNKEQITQIEKTIGCSRFLYNRMLADKIRYYQEEKKMLKNTPA' A
#
# COMPACT_ATOMS: atom_id res chain seq x y z
N MET A 1 4.59 28.83 17.77
CA MET A 1 3.53 28.40 16.81
C MET A 1 3.53 26.88 16.71
N ARG A 2 2.39 26.20 16.92
CA ARG A 2 2.27 24.73 16.77
C ARG A 2 2.18 24.37 15.28
N LYS A 3 2.97 23.41 14.81
CA LYS A 3 2.93 22.91 13.43
C LYS A 3 1.68 22.02 13.26
N ILE A 4 0.73 22.45 12.43
CA ILE A 4 -0.47 21.66 12.10
C ILE A 4 -0.14 20.83 10.85
N ASN A 5 -0.12 19.50 10.99
CA ASN A 5 0.01 18.60 9.85
C ASN A 5 -1.37 18.42 9.21
N ARG A 6 -1.53 18.88 7.96
CA ARG A 6 -2.75 18.70 7.18
C ARG A 6 -2.58 17.51 6.24
N ALA A 7 -3.61 16.68 6.12
CA ALA A 7 -3.65 15.58 5.16
C ALA A 7 -4.98 15.61 4.39
N VAL A 8 -4.94 15.22 3.12
CA VAL A 8 -6.14 15.14 2.26
C VAL A 8 -6.36 13.68 1.87
N LYS A 9 -7.58 13.20 2.08
CA LYS A 9 -8.01 11.85 1.66
C LYS A 9 -8.92 11.98 0.45
N ILE A 10 -8.45 11.50 -0.71
CA ILE A 10 -9.19 11.54 -1.97
C ILE A 10 -9.46 10.11 -2.43
N ARG A 11 -10.65 9.87 -2.97
CA ARG A 11 -11.00 8.63 -3.67
C ARG A 11 -11.15 8.96 -5.17
N ILE A 12 -10.45 8.20 -6.01
CA ILE A 12 -10.55 8.30 -7.47
C ILE A 12 -11.41 7.17 -8.02
N TYR A 13 -12.14 7.45 -9.10
CA TYR A 13 -12.94 6.47 -9.85
C TYR A 13 -12.48 6.49 -11.31
N PRO A 14 -11.44 5.71 -11.66
CA PRO A 14 -10.86 5.74 -12.99
C PRO A 14 -11.79 5.10 -14.02
N ASN A 15 -11.72 5.60 -15.26
CA ASN A 15 -12.35 4.95 -16.40
C ASN A 15 -11.51 3.72 -16.87
N LYS A 16 -12.03 2.96 -17.83
CA LYS A 16 -11.38 1.71 -18.31
C LYS A 16 -9.95 1.93 -18.81
N GLU A 17 -9.70 3.04 -19.50
CA GLU A 17 -8.38 3.36 -20.05
C GLU A 17 -7.39 3.68 -18.95
N GLN A 18 -7.80 4.50 -17.98
CA GLN A 18 -7.00 4.86 -16.81
C GLN A 18 -6.68 3.63 -15.96
N ILE A 19 -7.62 2.70 -15.76
CA ILE A 19 -7.37 1.44 -15.06
C ILE A 19 -6.23 0.68 -15.74
N THR A 20 -6.31 0.53 -17.06
CA THR A 20 -5.29 -0.18 -17.85
C THR A 20 -3.91 0.48 -17.71
N GLN A 21 -3.85 1.82 -17.75
CA GLN A 21 -2.60 2.55 -17.57
C GLN A 21 -2.03 2.39 -16.15
N ILE A 22 -2.88 2.46 -15.12
CA ILE A 22 -2.48 2.26 -13.72
C ILE A 22 -1.92 0.85 -13.52
N GLU A 23 -2.56 -0.17 -14.06
CA GLU A 23 -2.10 -1.55 -13.95
C GLU A 23 -0.75 -1.75 -14.65
N LYS A 24 -0.55 -1.18 -15.83
CA LYS A 24 0.74 -1.22 -16.53
C LYS A 24 1.84 -0.46 -15.80
N THR A 25 1.50 0.65 -15.15
CA THR A 25 2.50 1.54 -14.52
C THR A 25 2.91 1.06 -13.13
N ILE A 26 1.95 0.64 -12.30
CA ILE A 26 2.19 0.31 -10.89
C ILE A 26 1.58 -1.02 -10.44
N GLY A 27 1.04 -1.83 -11.35
CA GLY A 27 0.33 -3.07 -11.01
C GLY A 27 1.21 -4.09 -10.28
N CYS A 28 2.42 -4.36 -10.79
CA CYS A 28 3.36 -5.30 -10.18
C CYS A 28 3.80 -4.87 -8.77
N SER A 29 4.16 -3.59 -8.61
CA SER A 29 4.56 -3.00 -7.33
C SER A 29 3.40 -3.02 -6.33
N ARG A 30 2.18 -2.70 -6.77
CA ARG A 30 0.97 -2.77 -5.94
C ARG A 30 0.71 -4.20 -5.45
N PHE A 31 0.87 -5.19 -6.33
CA PHE A 31 0.69 -6.59 -5.98
C PHE A 31 1.69 -7.03 -4.90
N LEU A 32 2.99 -6.80 -5.12
CA LEU A 32 4.04 -7.15 -4.16
C LEU A 32 3.83 -6.45 -2.82
N TYR A 33 3.57 -5.14 -2.84
CA TYR A 33 3.31 -4.36 -1.63
C TYR A 33 2.13 -4.93 -0.84
N ASN A 34 1.00 -5.22 -1.50
CA ASN A 34 -0.18 -5.78 -0.83
C ASN A 34 0.10 -7.16 -0.20
N ARG A 35 0.87 -8.01 -0.89
CA ARG A 35 1.26 -9.32 -0.36
C ARG A 35 2.14 -9.17 0.90
N MET A 36 3.15 -8.32 0.83
CA MET A 36 4.03 -8.07 1.97
C MET A 36 3.29 -7.43 3.15
N LEU A 37 2.35 -6.53 2.88
CA LEU A 37 1.51 -5.91 3.91
C LEU A 37 0.63 -6.96 4.60
N ALA A 38 0.02 -7.86 3.84
CA ALA A 38 -0.77 -8.96 4.38
C ALA A 38 0.08 -9.86 5.30
N ASP A 39 1.30 -10.20 4.89
CA ASP A 39 2.23 -10.99 5.72
C ASP A 39 2.61 -10.25 7.01
N LYS A 40 2.87 -8.94 6.92
CA LYS A 40 3.15 -8.10 8.10
C LYS A 40 1.98 -8.07 9.08
N ILE A 41 0.75 -7.92 8.57
CA ILE A 41 -0.45 -7.90 9.41
C ILE A 41 -0.62 -9.24 10.13
N ARG A 42 -0.51 -10.35 9.39
CA ARG A 42 -0.62 -11.71 9.96
C ARG A 42 0.40 -11.95 11.06
N TYR A 43 1.68 -11.69 10.76
CA TYR A 43 2.75 -11.87 11.74
C TYR A 43 2.57 -10.98 12.97
N TYR A 44 2.11 -9.74 12.79
CA TYR A 44 1.82 -8.86 13.93
C TYR A 44 0.66 -9.37 14.80
N GLN A 45 -0.37 -9.97 14.19
CA GLN A 45 -1.50 -10.55 14.93
C GLN A 45 -1.06 -11.74 15.80
N GLU A 46 -0.19 -12.60 15.27
CA GLU A 46 0.35 -13.79 15.93
C GLU A 46 1.40 -13.45 17.00
N GLU A 47 2.42 -12.66 16.63
CA GLU A 47 3.63 -12.47 17.45
C GLU A 47 3.69 -11.14 18.18
N LYS A 48 2.77 -10.20 17.90
CA LYS A 48 2.82 -8.78 18.34
C LYS A 48 4.13 -8.05 17.99
N LYS A 49 4.88 -8.60 17.03
CA LYS A 49 6.15 -8.06 16.52
C LYS A 49 5.98 -7.64 15.07
N MET A 50 6.84 -6.73 14.61
CA MET A 50 6.83 -6.31 13.21
C MET A 50 7.67 -7.27 12.35
N LEU A 51 7.08 -7.81 11.29
CA LEU A 51 7.80 -8.62 10.31
C LEU A 51 8.67 -7.73 9.43
N LYS A 52 9.97 -8.05 9.35
CA LYS A 52 10.92 -7.42 8.43
C LYS A 52 11.10 -8.31 7.19
N ASN A 53 10.09 -8.36 6.33
CA ASN A 53 10.22 -8.96 5.00
C ASN A 53 10.70 -7.86 4.03
N THR A 54 11.98 -7.91 3.67
CA THR A 54 12.52 -7.11 2.56
C THR A 54 12.66 -8.06 1.38
N PRO A 55 12.06 -7.77 0.21
CA PRO A 55 12.38 -8.49 -1.02
C PRO A 55 13.72 -7.91 -1.49
N ALA A 56 14.80 -8.47 -0.95
CA ALA A 56 16.19 -7.96 -1.00
C ALA A 56 16.43 -6.65 -0.23
#